data_AF-A0A2W4YHD2-F1
#
_entry.id   AF-A0A2W4YHD2-F1
#
_cell.length_a   1.000
_cell.length_b   1.000
_cell.length_c   1.000
_cell.angle_alpha   90.00
_cell.angle_beta   90.00
_cell.angle_gamma   90.00
#
_symmetry.space_group_name_H-M   'P 1'
#
loop_
_entity.id
_entity.type
_entity.pdbx_description
1 polymer ?
#
loop_
_entity_poly.entity_id
_entity_poly.type
_entity_poly.pdbx_seq_one_letter_code
_entity_poly.pdbx_strand_id
1 'polypeptide(L)'
;KETGKALSPHAFLLPNKPIQRVIVPSQGGTTDLEKIEAAIAPIKTAIAAIESLIVGSPYLLGSTISLADYHLIPIFVYFSKTPEFAETTAQAGQLLAWWNSVSSLPILQKICA
;
A
#
# COMPACT_ATOMS: atom_id res chain seq x y z
N LYS A 1 -18.74 20.56 20.83
CA LYS A 1 -19.34 19.22 20.78
C LYS A 1 -18.70 18.48 19.62
N GLU A 2 -17.73 17.63 19.95
CA GLU A 2 -16.99 16.80 19.01
C GLU A 2 -17.94 15.79 18.35
N THR A 3 -17.92 15.74 17.03
CA THR A 3 -18.42 14.59 16.28
C THR A 3 -17.25 14.02 15.48
N GLY A 4 -16.22 13.58 16.20
CA GLY A 4 -15.18 12.73 15.64
C GLY A 4 -15.80 11.35 15.42
N LYS A 5 -16.23 11.07 14.19
CA LYS A 5 -16.70 9.74 13.82
C LYS A 5 -15.53 8.77 13.99
N ALA A 6 -15.63 7.88 14.97
CA ALA A 6 -14.59 6.91 15.28
C ALA A 6 -14.20 6.15 14.00
N LEU A 7 -12.90 6.19 13.68
CA LEU A 7 -12.32 5.43 12.58
C LEU A 7 -12.61 3.94 12.81
N SER A 8 -12.99 3.24 11.74
CA SER A 8 -13.22 1.80 11.77
C SER A 8 -11.97 1.08 12.30
N PRO A 9 -12.12 0.03 13.13
CA PRO A 9 -11.00 -0.66 13.78
C PRO A 9 -10.00 -1.29 12.79
N HIS A 10 -10.35 -1.42 11.52
CA HIS A 10 -9.44 -1.91 10.47
C HIS A 10 -8.51 -0.83 9.90
N ALA A 11 -8.79 0.47 10.14
CA ALA A 11 -7.96 1.57 9.66
C ALA A 11 -6.56 1.60 10.31
N PHE A 12 -6.37 0.89 11.44
CA PHE A 12 -5.11 0.84 12.19
C PHE A 12 -4.01 0.01 11.50
N LEU A 13 -4.35 -0.79 10.48
CA LEU A 13 -3.38 -1.66 9.79
C LEU A 13 -2.76 -1.04 8.54
N LEU A 14 -3.20 0.17 8.14
CA LEU A 14 -2.58 0.89 7.04
C LEU A 14 -1.37 1.68 7.57
N PRO A 15 -0.24 1.74 6.84
CA PRO A 15 0.82 2.68 7.18
C PRO A 15 0.21 4.09 7.29
N ASN A 16 0.66 4.91 8.24
CA ASN A 16 0.06 6.22 8.59
C ASN A 16 -0.19 7.17 7.38
N LYS A 17 0.48 6.94 6.25
CA LYS A 17 0.51 7.81 5.09
C LYS A 17 -0.76 7.79 4.20
N PRO A 18 -1.26 6.64 3.69
CA PRO A 18 -2.56 6.58 3.00
C PRO A 18 -3.74 7.08 3.85
N ILE A 19 -3.66 6.96 5.18
CA ILE A 19 -4.66 7.51 6.10
C ILE A 19 -4.69 9.04 5.99
N GLN A 20 -3.53 9.71 6.03
CA GLN A 20 -3.45 11.18 5.94
C GLN A 20 -3.80 11.73 4.54
N ARG A 21 -3.45 11.03 3.45
CA ARG A 21 -3.69 11.54 2.08
C ARG A 21 -5.07 11.22 1.51
N VAL A 22 -5.70 10.12 1.93
CA VAL A 22 -6.93 9.61 1.29
C VAL A 22 -8.09 9.59 2.27
N ILE A 23 -7.87 9.09 3.49
CA ILE A 23 -8.95 8.89 4.46
C ILE A 23 -9.30 10.20 5.19
N VAL A 24 -8.30 10.95 5.66
CA VAL A 24 -8.52 12.21 6.40
C VAL A 24 -9.24 13.26 5.52
N PRO A 25 -8.83 13.51 4.26
CA PRO A 25 -9.52 14.47 3.39
C PRO A 25 -10.93 14.01 2.99
N SER A 26 -11.13 12.71 2.73
CA SER A 26 -12.47 12.18 2.41
C SER A 26 -13.46 12.26 3.58
N GLN A 27 -12.97 12.51 4.80
CA GLN A 27 -13.77 12.74 6.00
C GLN A 27 -13.84 14.22 6.42
N GLY A 28 -13.36 15.15 5.58
CA GLY A 28 -13.39 16.59 5.83
C GLY A 28 -12.26 17.11 6.74
N GLY A 29 -11.26 16.26 7.06
CA GLY A 29 -10.05 16.67 7.75
C GLY A 29 -9.00 17.24 6.80
N THR A 30 -8.01 17.93 7.35
CA THR A 30 -6.88 18.49 6.58
C THR A 30 -5.68 17.56 6.67
N THR A 31 -5.05 17.28 5.52
CA THR A 31 -3.85 16.46 5.43
C THR A 31 -2.72 17.01 6.29
N ASP A 32 -2.13 16.17 7.15
CA ASP A 32 -0.94 16.49 7.93
C ASP A 32 0.32 16.14 7.13
N LEU A 33 1.01 17.15 6.62
CA LEU A 33 2.22 17.00 5.79
C LEU A 33 3.43 16.50 6.59
N GLU A 34 3.55 16.86 7.87
CA GLU A 34 4.66 16.39 8.73
C GLU A 34 4.56 14.88 8.99
N LYS A 35 3.35 14.36 9.20
CA LYS A 35 3.12 12.90 9.31
C LYS A 35 3.38 12.15 8.01
N ILE A 36 3.17 12.79 6.86
CA ILE A 36 3.47 12.22 5.54
C ILE A 36 4.97 12.11 5.33
N GLU A 37 5.74 13.14 5.68
CA GLU A 37 7.20 13.15 5.59
C GLU A 37 7.81 12.13 6.57
N ALA A 38 7.36 12.10 7.83
CA ALA A 38 7.82 11.14 8.83
C ALA A 38 7.55 9.68 8.43
N ALA A 39 6.51 9.43 7.63
CA ALA A 39 6.17 8.09 7.16
C ALA A 39 7.02 7.60 5.97
N ILE A 40 7.81 8.46 5.30
CA ILE A 40 8.61 8.05 4.13
C ILE A 40 9.67 7.01 4.50
N ALA A 41 10.47 7.26 5.54
CA ALA A 41 11.57 6.36 5.91
C ALA A 41 11.08 4.97 6.37
N PRO A 42 10.02 4.85 7.20
CA PRO A 42 9.40 3.56 7.52
C PRO A 42 8.90 2.81 6.28
N ILE A 43 8.27 3.49 5.32
CA ILE A 43 7.78 2.84 4.10
C ILE A 43 8.93 2.34 3.23
N LYS A 44 10.00 3.13 3.06
CA LYS A 44 11.22 2.69 2.34
C LYS A 44 11.81 1.43 2.99
N THR A 45 11.85 1.39 4.32
CA THR A 45 12.32 0.22 5.08
C THR A 45 11.42 -1.00 4.86
N ALA A 46 10.10 -0.83 4.93
CA ALA A 46 9.16 -1.92 4.70
C ALA A 46 9.25 -2.47 3.26
N ILE A 47 9.37 -1.59 2.26
CA ILE A 47 9.53 -1.99 0.85
C ILE A 47 10.82 -2.78 0.66
N ALA A 48 11.94 -2.32 1.21
CA ALA A 48 13.22 -3.04 1.13
C ALA A 48 13.16 -4.41 1.81
N ALA A 49 12.46 -4.51 2.95
CA ALA A 49 12.26 -5.78 3.64
C ALA A 49 11.36 -6.74 2.86
N ILE A 50 10.29 -6.25 2.23
CA ILE A 50 9.42 -7.10 1.40
C ILE A 50 10.20 -7.57 0.16
N GLU A 51 10.93 -6.67 -0.52
CA GLU A 51 11.77 -7.00 -1.66
C GLU A 51 12.76 -8.12 -1.34
N SER A 52 13.39 -8.11 -0.16
CA SER A 52 14.35 -9.15 0.25
C SER A 52 13.69 -10.48 0.65
N LEU A 53 12.40 -10.47 0.96
CA LEU A 53 11.62 -11.68 1.28
C LEU A 53 11.00 -12.35 0.04
N ILE A 54 11.05 -11.70 -1.13
CA ILE A 54 10.58 -12.30 -2.38
C ILE A 54 11.53 -13.42 -2.79
N VAL A 55 10.99 -14.62 -2.94
CA VAL A 55 11.73 -15.82 -3.36
C VAL A 55 11.14 -16.48 -4.60
N GLY A 56 10.07 -15.89 -5.17
CA GLY A 56 9.29 -16.47 -6.24
C GLY A 56 9.00 -15.54 -7.42
N SER A 57 8.40 -16.12 -8.46
CA SER A 57 7.90 -15.41 -9.63
C SER A 57 6.77 -16.21 -10.29
N PRO A 58 5.67 -15.55 -10.74
CA PRO A 58 5.42 -14.11 -10.67
C PRO A 58 4.89 -13.63 -9.29
N TYR A 59 4.65 -14.54 -8.35
CA TYR A 59 4.09 -14.26 -7.03
C TYR A 59 5.14 -14.32 -5.93
N LEU A 60 4.88 -13.71 -4.77
CA LEU A 60 5.87 -13.49 -3.71
C LEU A 60 6.65 -14.76 -3.31
N LEU A 61 5.94 -15.89 -3.25
CA LEU A 61 6.46 -17.18 -2.75
C LEU A 61 6.60 -18.26 -3.83
N GLY A 62 6.30 -17.96 -5.10
CA GLY A 62 6.48 -18.91 -6.20
C GLY A 62 5.60 -18.66 -7.42
N SER A 63 5.29 -19.72 -8.16
CA SER A 63 4.50 -19.67 -9.39
C SER A 63 2.99 -19.67 -9.18
N THR A 64 2.53 -19.87 -7.94
CA THR A 64 1.11 -19.90 -7.57
C THR A 64 0.79 -18.75 -6.64
N ILE A 65 -0.31 -18.04 -6.92
CA ILE A 65 -0.78 -16.96 -6.06
C ILE A 65 -1.17 -17.52 -4.69
N SER A 66 -0.80 -16.79 -3.64
CA SER A 66 -0.97 -17.23 -2.25
C SER A 66 -1.67 -16.18 -1.40
N LEU A 67 -1.98 -16.55 -0.16
CA LEU A 67 -2.53 -15.61 0.82
C LEU A 67 -1.59 -14.43 1.09
N ALA A 68 -0.26 -14.62 0.95
CA ALA A 68 0.70 -13.53 1.11
C ALA A 68 0.48 -12.43 0.06
N ASP A 69 0.23 -12.81 -1.20
CA ASP A 69 -0.06 -11.86 -2.27
C ASP A 69 -1.38 -11.11 -1.99
N TYR A 70 -2.44 -11.85 -1.64
CA TYR A 70 -3.74 -11.27 -1.32
C TYR A 70 -3.71 -10.33 -0.13
N HIS A 71 -2.83 -10.57 0.84
CA HIS A 71 -2.66 -9.66 1.97
C HIS A 71 -1.95 -8.35 1.57
N LEU A 72 -0.95 -8.43 0.69
CA LEU A 72 -0.18 -7.26 0.28
C LEU A 72 -0.90 -6.41 -0.78
N ILE A 73 -1.72 -7.03 -1.62
CA ILE A 73 -2.45 -6.36 -2.72
C ILE A 73 -3.22 -5.10 -2.25
N PRO A 74 -4.11 -5.14 -1.24
CA PRO A 74 -4.87 -3.96 -0.85
C PRO A 74 -3.99 -2.81 -0.38
N ILE A 75 -2.88 -3.12 0.31
CA ILE A 75 -1.91 -2.13 0.78
C ILE A 75 -1.30 -1.42 -0.43
N PHE A 76 -0.88 -2.18 -1.44
CA PHE A 76 -0.33 -1.63 -2.68
C PHE A 76 -1.36 -0.89 -3.53
N VAL A 77 -2.63 -1.30 -3.56
CA VAL A 77 -3.72 -0.57 -4.24
C VAL A 77 -3.87 0.85 -3.68
N TYR A 78 -3.84 1.01 -2.35
CA TYR A 78 -3.89 2.34 -1.74
C TYR A 78 -2.59 3.11 -1.94
N PHE A 79 -1.45 2.43 -1.78
CA PHE A 79 -0.16 3.07 -1.90
C PHE A 79 0.12 3.56 -3.33
N SER A 80 -0.30 2.83 -4.36
CA SER A 80 -0.13 3.20 -5.77
C SER A 80 -0.90 4.47 -6.17
N LYS A 81 -1.87 4.90 -5.36
CA LYS A 81 -2.62 6.15 -5.56
C LYS A 81 -1.92 7.36 -4.92
N THR A 82 -0.78 7.16 -4.27
CA THR A 82 0.00 8.24 -3.65
C THR A 82 1.09 8.75 -4.62
N PRO A 83 1.39 10.06 -4.65
CA PRO A 83 2.47 10.61 -5.48
C PRO A 83 3.85 9.98 -5.22
N GLU A 84 4.07 9.47 -4.01
CA GLU A 84 5.34 8.93 -3.58
C GLU A 84 5.55 7.47 -3.98
N PHE A 85 4.55 6.81 -4.55
CA PHE A 85 4.65 5.43 -4.99
C PHE A 85 5.87 5.21 -5.89
N ALA A 86 5.99 6.04 -6.93
CA ALA A 86 7.07 5.93 -7.91
C ALA A 86 8.46 6.10 -7.26
N GLU A 87 8.65 7.12 -6.43
CA GLU A 87 9.94 7.38 -5.76
C GLU A 87 10.29 6.26 -4.78
N THR A 88 9.32 5.79 -4.00
CA THR A 88 9.58 4.86 -2.89
C THR A 88 9.77 3.42 -3.38
N THR A 89 9.22 3.07 -4.55
CA THR A 89 9.36 1.74 -5.15
C THR A 89 10.46 1.65 -6.21
N ALA A 90 11.12 2.76 -6.55
CA ALA A 90 12.08 2.84 -7.65
C ALA A 90 13.21 1.79 -7.60
N GLN A 91 13.60 1.33 -6.40
CA GLN A 91 14.66 0.35 -6.21
C GLN A 91 14.14 -1.08 -5.92
N ALA A 92 12.81 -1.28 -5.85
CA ALA A 92 12.18 -2.55 -5.51
C ALA A 92 11.71 -3.27 -6.79
N GLY A 93 12.68 -3.78 -7.55
CA GLY A 93 12.46 -4.32 -8.89
C GLY A 93 11.55 -5.56 -8.91
N GLN A 94 11.77 -6.51 -8.02
CA GLN A 94 10.93 -7.72 -7.94
C GLN A 94 9.53 -7.38 -7.45
N LEU A 95 9.42 -6.48 -6.48
CA LEU A 95 8.13 -6.04 -5.95
C LEU A 95 7.32 -5.26 -6.99
N LEU A 96 7.96 -4.47 -7.84
CA LEU A 96 7.29 -3.83 -8.98
C LEU A 96 6.84 -4.84 -10.04
N ALA A 97 7.67 -5.86 -10.34
CA ALA A 97 7.28 -6.94 -11.25
C ALA A 97 6.09 -7.75 -10.71
N TRP A 98 6.10 -8.03 -9.40
CA TRP A 98 4.97 -8.61 -8.69
C TRP A 98 3.73 -7.72 -8.80
N TRP A 99 3.86 -6.41 -8.55
CA TRP A 99 2.74 -5.47 -8.61
C TRP A 99 2.09 -5.42 -9.99
N ASN A 100 2.90 -5.39 -11.06
CA ASN A 100 2.41 -5.46 -12.44
C ASN A 100 1.66 -6.77 -12.72
N SER A 101 2.15 -7.89 -12.16
CA SER A 101 1.51 -9.20 -12.33
C SER A 101 0.15 -9.25 -11.62
N VAL A 102 0.09 -8.85 -10.33
CA VAL A 102 -1.16 -8.95 -9.55
C VAL A 102 -2.20 -7.91 -9.95
N SER A 103 -1.79 -6.68 -10.30
CA SER A 103 -2.73 -5.62 -10.73
C SER A 103 -3.40 -5.92 -12.08
N SER A 104 -2.81 -6.81 -12.88
CA SER A 104 -3.42 -7.30 -14.14
C SER A 104 -4.47 -8.39 -13.94
N LEU A 105 -4.63 -8.94 -12.73
CA LEU A 105 -5.59 -10.01 -12.48
C LEU A 105 -7.03 -9.54 -12.70
N PRO A 106 -7.87 -10.32 -13.41
CA PRO A 106 -9.26 -9.94 -13.68
C PRO A 106 -10.08 -9.64 -12.41
N ILE A 107 -9.80 -10.34 -11.31
CA ILE A 107 -10.49 -10.11 -10.04
C ILE A 107 -10.15 -8.74 -9.43
N LEU A 108 -8.91 -8.27 -9.57
CA LEU A 108 -8.53 -6.95 -9.07
C LEU A 108 -9.05 -5.84 -9.96
N GLN A 109 -9.00 -6.03 -11.28
CA GLN A 109 -9.63 -5.11 -12.22
C GLN A 109 -11.12 -4.95 -11.91
N LYS A 110 -11.81 -6.04 -11.56
CA LYS A 110 -13.23 -6.00 -11.18
C LYS A 110 -13.48 -5.29 -9.84
N ILE A 111 -12.61 -5.43 -8.85
CA ILE A 111 -12.79 -4.85 -7.51
C ILE A 111 -12.36 -3.37 -7.47
N CYS A 112 -11.35 -2.99 -8.25
CA CYS A 112 -10.77 -1.66 -8.23
C CYS A 112 -11.34 -0.71 -9.30
N ALA A 113 -12.17 -1.21 -10.22
CA ALA A 113 -12.97 -0.40 -11.14
C ALA A 113 -14.01 0.43 -10.38
#